data_AF-A0A0F0C7R6-F1
#
_entry.id   AF-A0A0F0C7R6-F1
#
_cell.length_a   1.000
_cell.length_b   1.000
_cell.length_c   1.000
_cell.angle_alpha   90.00
_cell.angle_beta   90.00
_cell.angle_gamma   90.00
#
_symmetry.space_group_name_H-M   'P 1'
#
loop_
_entity.id
_entity.type
_entity.pdbx_description
1 polymer ?
#
loop_
_entity_poly.entity_id
_entity_poly.type
_entity_poly.pdbx_seq_one_letter_code
_entity_poly.pdbx_strand_id
1 'polypeptide(L)' 'MDERYAAKLARHRVDVETHMGLEMTPEEVILRRQYMRSMLMVNPMWKGCTDLQIDCMRMYRAGDDWFVEDVDFYEYKL' A
#
# COMPACT_ATOMS: atom_id res chain seq x y z
N MET A 1 -10.26 -7.85 10.56
CA MET A 1 -9.50 -6.80 9.87
C MET A 1 -10.47 -5.66 9.58
N ASP A 2 -10.24 -4.44 10.07
CA ASP A 2 -11.03 -3.28 9.62
C ASP A 2 -10.50 -2.86 8.24
N GLU A 3 -11.09 -3.44 7.18
CA GLU A 3 -10.67 -3.20 5.80
C GLU A 3 -10.79 -1.73 5.40
N ARG A 4 -11.77 -0.99 5.92
CA ARG A 4 -11.94 0.43 5.59
C ARG A 4 -10.80 1.25 6.17
N TYR A 5 -10.38 0.93 7.38
CA TYR A 5 -9.25 1.59 8.00
C TYR A 5 -7.93 1.21 7.32
N ALA A 6 -7.71 -0.08 7.04
CA ALA A 6 -6.54 -0.55 6.30
C ALA A 6 -6.43 0.08 4.91
N ALA A 7 -7.55 0.23 4.20
CA ALA A 7 -7.61 0.89 2.89
C ALA A 7 -7.30 2.40 2.97
N LYS A 8 -7.57 3.07 4.09
CA LYS A 8 -7.14 4.46 4.32
C LYS A 8 -5.62 4.52 4.51
N LEU A 9 -5.06 3.65 5.35
CA LEU A 9 -3.62 3.57 5.60
C LEU A 9 -2.85 3.24 4.31
N ALA A 10 -3.38 2.35 3.47
CA ALA A 10 -2.74 1.94 2.21
C ALA A 10 -2.56 3.09 1.20
N ARG A 11 -3.31 4.20 1.34
CA ARG A 11 -3.15 5.41 0.49
C ARG A 11 -1.85 6.18 0.76
N HIS A 12 -1.16 5.83 1.83
CA HIS A 12 0.03 6.49 2.32
C HIS A 12 1.20 5.51 2.46
N ARG A 13 2.43 6.04 2.43
CA ARG A 13 3.67 5.32 2.74
C ARG A 13 3.91 5.32 4.25
N VAL A 14 4.66 4.35 4.77
CA VAL A 14 4.85 4.12 6.23
C VAL A 14 5.84 5.09 6.89
N ASP A 15 6.36 6.07 6.17
CA ASP A 15 7.31 7.05 6.69
C ASP A 15 6.90 8.47 6.30
N VAL A 16 6.73 9.32 7.32
CA VAL A 16 6.35 10.75 7.24
C VAL A 16 7.34 11.58 6.41
N GLU A 17 8.62 11.21 6.36
CA GLU A 17 9.61 11.93 5.56
C GLU A 17 9.52 11.62 4.06
N THR A 18 8.77 10.56 3.69
CA THR A 18 8.57 10.17 2.30
C THR A 18 7.40 10.93 1.67
N HIS A 19 7.45 11.16 0.36
CA HIS A 19 6.30 11.71 -0.38
C HIS A 19 5.04 10.86 -0.12
N MET A 20 3.94 11.51 0.30
CA MET A 20 2.70 10.84 0.72
C MET A 20 2.86 9.90 1.93
N GLY A 21 3.82 10.19 2.79
CA GLY A 21 4.05 9.54 4.07
C GLY A 21 2.95 9.78 5.10
N LEU A 22 2.72 8.78 5.97
CA LEU A 22 1.89 8.89 7.16
C LEU A 22 2.59 8.16 8.30
N GLU A 23 2.71 8.81 9.45
CA GLU A 23 3.16 8.16 10.68
C GLU A 23 2.13 7.11 11.09
N MET A 24 2.57 5.87 11.30
CA MET A 24 1.73 4.73 11.64
C MET A 24 2.29 3.99 12.83
N THR A 25 1.41 3.50 13.69
CA THR A 25 1.78 2.57 14.77
C THR A 25 2.20 1.20 14.19
N PRO A 26 2.98 0.38 14.93
CA PRO A 26 3.36 -0.96 14.47
C PRO A 26 2.16 -1.82 14.07
N GLU A 27 1.04 -1.73 14.80
CA GLU A 27 -0.21 -2.44 14.51
C GLU A 27 -0.85 -1.96 13.21
N GLU A 28 -0.86 -0.66 12.96
CA GLU A 28 -1.36 -0.05 11.71
C GLU A 28 -0.51 -0.48 10.52
N VAL A 29 0.82 -0.53 10.67
CA VAL A 29 1.73 -1.03 9.63
C VAL A 29 1.43 -2.48 9.29
N ILE A 30 1.23 -3.35 10.28
CA ILE A 30 0.86 -4.76 10.06
C ILE A 30 -0.49 -4.84 9.33
N LEU A 31 -1.49 -4.10 9.80
CA LEU A 31 -2.83 -4.08 9.22
C LEU A 31 -2.80 -3.64 7.74
N ARG A 32 -2.07 -2.56 7.46
CA ARG A 32 -1.84 -2.02 6.13
C ARG A 32 -1.14 -3.02 5.21
N ARG A 33 -0.03 -3.63 5.66
CA ARG A 33 0.71 -4.63 4.87
C ARG A 33 -0.17 -5.82 4.51
N GLN A 34 -0.95 -6.34 5.45
CA GLN A 34 -1.87 -7.46 5.19
C GLN A 34 -2.92 -7.09 4.12
N TYR A 35 -3.49 -5.89 4.19
CA TYR A 35 -4.44 -5.39 3.21
C TYR A 35 -3.80 -5.19 1.82
N MET A 36 -2.62 -4.57 1.75
CA MET A 36 -1.93 -4.40 0.46
C MET A 36 -1.56 -5.75 -0.15
N ARG A 37 -1.06 -6.70 0.65
CA ARG A 37 -0.75 -8.05 0.17
C ARG A 37 -2.00 -8.75 -0.38
N SER A 38 -3.16 -8.66 0.28
CA SER A 38 -4.38 -9.31 -0.22
C SER A 38 -4.81 -8.76 -1.57
N MET A 39 -4.65 -7.44 -1.79
CA MET A 39 -4.96 -6.80 -3.06
C MET A 39 -3.93 -7.11 -4.15
N LEU A 40 -2.64 -7.14 -3.80
CA LEU A 40 -1.54 -7.34 -4.76
C LEU A 40 -1.37 -8.79 -5.20
N MET A 41 -1.88 -9.77 -4.44
CA MET A 41 -1.79 -11.20 -4.76
C MET A 41 -2.37 -11.57 -6.13
N VAL A 42 -3.29 -10.79 -6.67
CA VAL A 42 -3.91 -11.05 -7.98
C VAL A 42 -2.95 -10.86 -9.15
N ASN A 43 -1.87 -10.09 -8.97
CA ASN A 43 -0.91 -9.77 -10.02
C ASN A 43 0.48 -10.36 -9.68
N PRO A 44 1.01 -11.29 -10.50
CA PRO A 44 2.31 -11.94 -10.26
C PRO A 44 3.49 -10.98 -10.10
N MET A 45 3.42 -9.77 -10.70
CA MET A 45 4.44 -8.73 -10.59
C MET A 45 4.77 -8.38 -9.13
N TRP A 46 3.75 -8.41 -8.26
CA TRP A 46 3.84 -7.93 -6.88
C TRP A 46 3.94 -9.06 -5.84
N LYS A 47 3.85 -10.33 -6.27
CA LYS A 47 3.80 -11.50 -5.38
C LYS A 47 5.05 -11.68 -4.51
N GLY A 48 6.17 -11.07 -4.90
CA GLY A 48 7.46 -11.14 -4.21
C GLY A 48 7.86 -9.93 -3.38
N CYS A 49 7.00 -8.90 -3.27
CA CYS A 49 7.37 -7.67 -2.57
C CYS A 49 7.71 -7.94 -1.09
N THR A 50 8.86 -7.41 -0.67
CA THR A 50 9.28 -7.40 0.74
C THR A 50 8.41 -6.44 1.54
N ASP A 51 8.43 -6.59 2.87
CA ASP A 51 7.71 -5.67 3.76
C ASP A 51 8.18 -4.21 3.57
N LEU A 52 9.49 -4.00 3.42
CA LEU A 52 10.05 -2.67 3.15
C LEU A 52 9.53 -2.09 1.82
N GLN A 53 9.45 -2.91 0.77
CA GLN A 53 8.88 -2.44 -0.50
C GLN A 53 7.40 -2.05 -0.32
N ILE A 54 6.60 -2.87 0.35
CA ILE A 54 5.18 -2.56 0.60
C ILE A 54 5.01 -1.31 1.46
N ASP A 55 5.89 -1.08 2.42
CA ASP A 55 5.91 0.13 3.26
C ASP A 55 6.18 1.39 2.44
N CYS A 56 7.04 1.27 1.43
CA CYS A 56 7.34 2.32 0.49
C CYS A 56 6.28 2.45 -0.60
N MET A 57 5.52 1.43 -0.98
CA MET A 57 4.45 1.54 -1.99
C MET A 57 3.21 2.25 -1.43
N ARG A 58 2.26 2.67 -2.28
CA ARG A 58 0.90 3.05 -1.85
C ARG A 58 -0.15 2.55 -2.82
N MET A 59 -1.39 2.43 -2.36
CA MET A 59 -2.53 1.99 -3.15
C MET A 59 -3.72 2.90 -2.94
N TYR A 60 -4.38 3.26 -4.02
CA TYR A 60 -5.53 4.14 -3.96
C TYR A 60 -6.52 3.81 -5.09
N ARG A 61 -7.75 4.29 -4.94
CA ARG A 61 -8.80 4.16 -5.94
C ARG A 61 -9.01 5.51 -6.62
N ALA A 62 -9.02 5.52 -7.95
CA ALA A 62 -9.39 6.68 -8.75
C ALA A 62 -10.53 6.28 -9.69
N GLY A 63 -11.72 6.84 -9.44
CA GLY A 63 -12.95 6.39 -10.10
C GLY A 63 -13.25 4.93 -9.76
N ASP A 64 -13.38 4.09 -10.78
CA ASP A 64 -13.64 2.65 -10.62
C ASP A 64 -12.39 1.78 -10.62
N ASP A 65 -11.22 2.39 -10.84
CA ASP A 65 -9.96 1.69 -10.98
C ASP A 65 -9.12 1.76 -9.70
N TRP A 66 -8.40 0.66 -9.44
CA TRP A 66 -7.37 0.59 -8.40
C TRP A 66 -6.00 0.85 -9.00
N PHE A 67 -5.21 1.62 -8.29
CA PHE A 67 -3.83 1.93 -8.64
C PHE A 67 -2.91 1.51 -7.51
N VAL A 68 -1.73 1.03 -7.90
CA VAL A 68 -0.56 0.91 -7.03
C VAL A 68 0.51 1.86 -7.55
N GLU A 69 1.08 2.63 -6.65
CA GLU A 69 2.24 3.47 -6.91
C GLU A 69 3.43 2.83 -6.21
N ASP A 70 4.50 2.54 -6.96
CA ASP A 70 5.62 1.76 -6.49
C ASP A 70 6.68 2.58 -5.72
N VAL A 71 7.80 1.94 -5.38
CA VAL A 71 8.91 2.58 -4.64
C VAL A 71 9.56 3.73 -5.42
N ASP A 72 9.48 3.70 -6.75
CA ASP A 72 10.03 4.69 -7.66
C ASP A 72 8.98 5.70 -8.15
N PHE A 73 7.79 5.69 -7.52
CA PHE A 73 6.64 6.55 -7.82
C PHE A 73 5.97 6.28 -9.18
N TYR A 74 6.21 5.12 -9.79
CA TYR A 74 5.47 4.72 -10.98
C TYR A 74 4.11 4.16 -10.61
N GLU A 75 3.08 4.56 -11.36
CA GLU A 75 1.70 4.16 -11.14
C GLU A 75 1.27 3.05 -12.10
N TYR A 76 0.64 2.03 -11.54
CA TYR A 76 0.15 0.87 -12.27
C TYR A 76 -1.31 0.63 -11.90
N LYS A 77 -2.14 0.41 -12.92
CA LYS A 77 -3.51 -0.05 -12.73
C LYS A 77 -3.49 -1.53 -12.33
N LEU A 78 -4.22 -1.88 -11.26
CA LEU A 78 -4.37 -3.25 -10.75
C LEU A 78 -5.53 -4.00 -11.39
#